data_AF-A0A962M2B4-F1
#
_entry.id   AF-A0A962M2B4-F1
#
_cell.length_a   1.000
_cell.length_b   1.000
_cell.length_c   1.000
_cell.angle_alpha   90.00
_cell.angle_beta   90.00
_cell.angle_gamma   90.00
#
_symmetry.space_group_name_H-M   'P 1'
#
loop_
_entity.id
_entity.type
_entity.pdbx_description
1 polymer ?
#
loop_
_entity_poly.entity_id
_entity_poly.type
_entity_poly.pdbx_seq_one_letter_code
_entity_poly.pdbx_strand_id
1 'polypeptide(L)'
;VQYWPMVRRAAHYLVCNGPVTQQVRWEEDPGYSPFTLAVEVAALLCGADLADVHEPGVAQYLRETADVWNDMIECWTYVTGSDLARQTGVDGYYVRIAPPAITDAASATLGYVPIKNRRPGESSAPASHIISPDALALVRFGLRAADDPRIVSTVKVIDGQLKFEAPQGPLWYRYNGDGYGEHEDGRPFDGTGTGRPWPLLTGERAHFELAGGRPEQAQILAATLSQCGNEGGFLSEQVWDAADLPEHELLRGKPSGSAMPLVWAHAEYIKLCRSLTDGKVFDMPPQPVQRYQVEQRVSTVASWRFNNKCQTIPAGKQLRIELRQPALVHWSSNDWQTTSNAPGRDTGLGMHLIDLPTSQLAVGSHIVFTFYWTVEEKWEAANFRVTISNPTRGRPYDCENQA
;
A
#
# COMPACT_ATOMS: atom_id res chain seq x y z
N VAL A 1 -11.45 11.01 -25.03
CA VAL A 1 -12.56 10.21 -25.61
C VAL A 1 -12.20 8.73 -25.80
N GLN A 2 -11.06 8.38 -26.40
CA GLN A 2 -10.70 6.96 -26.66
C GLN A 2 -10.34 6.13 -25.40
N TYR A 3 -9.90 6.76 -24.32
CA TYR A 3 -9.37 6.04 -23.15
C TYR A 3 -10.43 5.63 -22.12
N TRP A 4 -11.60 6.27 -22.07
CA TRP A 4 -12.59 6.02 -21.02
C TRP A 4 -13.04 4.56 -20.94
N PRO A 5 -13.36 3.84 -22.04
CA PRO A 5 -13.75 2.43 -21.93
C PRO A 5 -12.68 1.55 -21.29
N MET A 6 -11.39 1.86 -21.51
CA MET A 6 -10.28 1.14 -20.86
C MET A 6 -10.20 1.50 -19.37
N VAL A 7 -10.21 2.80 -19.05
CA VAL A 7 -10.14 3.29 -17.66
C VAL A 7 -11.33 2.79 -16.83
N ARG A 8 -12.54 2.81 -17.39
CA ARG A 8 -13.76 2.28 -16.76
C ARG A 8 -13.64 0.81 -16.41
N ARG A 9 -13.08 -0.02 -17.31
CA ARG A 9 -12.84 -1.46 -17.03
C ARG A 9 -11.79 -1.65 -15.93
N ALA A 10 -10.73 -0.83 -15.93
CA ALA A 10 -9.72 -0.86 -14.88
C ALA A 10 -10.31 -0.42 -13.53
N ALA A 11 -11.09 0.66 -13.50
CA ALA A 11 -11.77 1.15 -12.31
C ALA A 11 -12.77 0.12 -11.75
N HIS A 12 -13.57 -0.51 -12.62
CA HIS A 12 -14.41 -1.67 -12.27
C HIS A 12 -13.57 -2.76 -11.62
N TYR A 13 -12.46 -3.18 -12.24
CA TYR A 13 -11.59 -4.21 -11.68
C TYR A 13 -11.05 -3.84 -10.29
N LEU A 14 -10.61 -2.60 -10.10
CA LEU A 14 -10.10 -2.12 -8.81
C LEU A 14 -11.18 -2.18 -7.73
N VAL A 15 -12.33 -1.51 -7.91
CA VAL A 15 -13.36 -1.45 -6.86
C VAL A 15 -13.89 -2.84 -6.49
N CYS A 16 -13.89 -3.75 -7.45
CA CYS A 16 -14.27 -5.14 -7.31
C CYS A 16 -13.28 -5.94 -6.45
N ASN A 17 -11.98 -5.82 -6.72
CA ASN A 17 -10.97 -6.76 -6.22
C ASN A 17 -10.09 -6.18 -5.11
N GLY A 18 -9.87 -4.88 -5.08
CA GLY A 18 -9.12 -4.20 -4.03
C GLY A 18 -9.89 -4.15 -2.70
N PRO A 19 -9.25 -3.64 -1.63
CA PRO A 19 -7.89 -3.07 -1.57
C PRO A 19 -6.76 -4.09 -1.35
N VAL A 20 -7.09 -5.38 -1.24
CA VAL A 20 -6.10 -6.45 -1.00
C VAL A 20 -5.56 -6.92 -2.34
N THR A 21 -4.24 -6.91 -2.50
CA THR A 21 -3.60 -7.46 -3.70
C THR A 21 -3.29 -8.94 -3.57
N GLN A 22 -3.31 -9.67 -4.68
CA GLN A 22 -2.85 -11.06 -4.74
C GLN A 22 -1.32 -11.15 -4.72
N GLN A 23 -0.65 -10.13 -5.23
CA GLN A 23 0.80 -9.98 -5.20
C GLN A 23 1.17 -8.50 -5.15
N VAL A 24 2.16 -8.16 -4.34
CA VAL A 24 2.78 -6.82 -4.35
C VAL A 24 3.68 -6.64 -5.56
N ARG A 25 4.27 -5.44 -5.75
CA ARG A 25 5.11 -5.10 -6.92
C ARG A 25 6.31 -6.02 -7.16
N TRP A 26 6.67 -6.78 -6.14
CA TRP A 26 7.72 -7.78 -6.13
C TRP A 26 7.26 -9.17 -6.56
N GLU A 27 5.97 -9.35 -6.85
CA GLU A 27 5.35 -10.58 -7.39
C GLU A 27 5.40 -11.80 -6.43
N GLU A 28 5.47 -11.55 -5.11
CA GLU A 28 5.75 -12.58 -4.12
C GLU A 28 4.56 -12.91 -3.20
N ASP A 29 3.94 -11.89 -2.60
CA ASP A 29 3.04 -12.07 -1.46
C ASP A 29 1.71 -11.30 -1.61
N PRO A 30 0.57 -11.91 -1.21
CA PRO A 30 -0.73 -11.24 -1.13
C PRO A 30 -0.89 -10.44 0.17
N GLY A 31 -1.68 -9.36 0.13
CA GLY A 31 -2.00 -8.58 1.32
C GLY A 31 -2.23 -7.11 1.07
N TYR A 32 -2.14 -6.33 2.16
CA TYR A 32 -2.15 -4.87 2.14
C TYR A 32 -0.72 -4.36 2.04
N SER A 33 -0.39 -3.70 0.94
CA SER A 33 0.92 -3.08 0.76
C SER A 33 0.79 -1.57 0.62
N PRO A 34 1.61 -0.77 1.32
CA PRO A 34 1.65 0.67 1.13
C PRO A 34 1.79 1.08 -0.33
N PHE A 35 2.62 0.37 -1.11
CA PHE A 35 2.82 0.67 -2.53
C PHE A 35 1.55 0.46 -3.33
N THR A 36 0.95 -0.73 -3.24
CA THR A 36 -0.25 -1.07 -4.01
C THR A 36 -1.41 -0.17 -3.62
N LEU A 37 -1.63 0.07 -2.33
CA LEU A 37 -2.68 0.96 -1.83
C LEU A 37 -2.51 2.39 -2.36
N ALA A 38 -1.28 2.93 -2.38
CA ALA A 38 -1.00 4.26 -2.91
C ALA A 38 -1.39 4.37 -4.39
N VAL A 39 -1.01 3.38 -5.20
CA VAL A 39 -1.33 3.32 -6.63
C VAL A 39 -2.83 3.17 -6.85
N GLU A 40 -3.50 2.29 -6.12
CA GLU A 40 -4.94 2.04 -6.23
C GLU A 40 -5.76 3.29 -5.91
N VAL A 41 -5.46 3.96 -4.78
CA VAL A 41 -6.12 5.20 -4.38
C VAL A 41 -5.91 6.30 -5.42
N ALA A 42 -4.68 6.50 -5.89
CA ALA A 42 -4.39 7.51 -6.91
C ALA A 42 -5.12 7.19 -8.24
N ALA A 43 -5.14 5.92 -8.65
CA ALA A 43 -5.82 5.47 -9.86
C ALA A 43 -7.33 5.69 -9.81
N LEU A 44 -7.97 5.42 -8.66
CA LEU A 44 -9.40 5.69 -8.47
C LEU A 44 -9.74 7.17 -8.59
N LEU A 45 -8.91 8.06 -8.02
CA LEU A 45 -9.10 9.51 -8.14
C LEU A 45 -8.91 10.01 -9.57
N CYS A 46 -7.84 9.59 -10.26
CA CYS A 46 -7.64 9.89 -11.68
C CYS A 46 -8.79 9.36 -12.54
N GLY A 47 -9.28 8.15 -12.22
CA GLY A 47 -10.43 7.54 -12.89
C GLY A 47 -11.73 8.34 -12.65
N ALA A 48 -11.92 8.90 -11.46
CA ALA A 48 -13.06 9.73 -11.13
C ALA A 48 -13.10 11.03 -11.93
N ASP A 49 -11.95 11.69 -12.14
CA ASP A 49 -11.88 12.90 -12.97
C ASP A 49 -12.26 12.61 -14.42
N LEU A 50 -11.85 11.46 -14.96
CA LEU A 50 -12.29 11.03 -16.29
C LEU A 50 -13.78 10.65 -16.31
N ALA A 51 -14.29 10.08 -15.22
CA ALA A 51 -15.69 9.74 -15.07
C ALA A 51 -16.58 11.00 -15.00
N ASP A 52 -16.16 12.09 -14.37
CA ASP A 52 -16.95 13.35 -14.35
C ASP A 52 -17.26 13.88 -15.76
N VAL A 53 -16.38 13.61 -16.73
CA VAL A 53 -16.56 14.04 -18.12
C VAL A 53 -17.40 13.05 -18.93
N HIS A 54 -17.39 11.76 -18.57
CA HIS A 54 -17.89 10.68 -19.44
C HIS A 54 -19.05 9.87 -18.86
N GLU A 55 -19.08 9.66 -17.54
CA GLU A 55 -20.10 8.89 -16.82
C GLU A 55 -20.20 9.41 -15.36
N PRO A 56 -20.73 10.64 -15.13
CA PRO A 56 -20.67 11.30 -13.82
C PRO A 56 -21.25 10.48 -12.66
N GLY A 57 -22.19 9.58 -12.96
CA GLY A 57 -22.83 8.70 -11.98
C GLY A 57 -21.86 7.77 -11.24
N VAL A 58 -20.68 7.46 -11.80
CA VAL A 58 -19.70 6.58 -11.14
C VAL A 58 -18.56 7.33 -10.44
N ALA A 59 -18.35 8.60 -10.77
CA ALA A 59 -17.22 9.39 -10.28
C ALA A 59 -17.22 9.54 -8.76
N GLN A 60 -18.39 9.81 -8.18
CA GLN A 60 -18.55 9.92 -6.73
C GLN A 60 -18.18 8.60 -6.03
N TYR A 61 -18.60 7.45 -6.57
CA TYR A 61 -18.28 6.16 -5.97
C TYR A 61 -16.77 5.87 -5.97
N LEU A 62 -16.08 6.20 -7.07
CA LEU A 62 -14.62 6.05 -7.16
C LEU A 62 -13.90 6.89 -6.11
N ARG A 63 -14.32 8.15 -5.91
CA ARG A 63 -13.75 9.04 -4.88
C ARG A 63 -14.04 8.54 -3.47
N GLU A 64 -15.27 8.12 -3.20
CA GLU A 64 -15.64 7.57 -1.88
C GLU A 64 -14.86 6.29 -1.57
N THR A 65 -14.64 5.41 -2.56
CA THR A 65 -13.80 4.22 -2.40
C THR A 65 -12.36 4.60 -2.10
N ALA A 66 -11.81 5.57 -2.84
CA ALA A 66 -10.46 6.08 -2.63
C ALA A 66 -10.30 6.68 -1.22
N ASP A 67 -11.27 7.46 -0.74
CA ASP A 67 -11.27 8.05 0.60
C ASP A 67 -11.28 6.97 1.68
N VAL A 68 -12.13 5.94 1.53
CA VAL A 68 -12.19 4.82 2.49
C VAL A 68 -10.85 4.11 2.55
N TRP A 69 -10.26 3.78 1.39
CA TRP A 69 -8.99 3.05 1.35
C TRP A 69 -7.85 3.91 1.90
N ASN A 70 -7.80 5.20 1.55
CA ASN A 70 -6.82 6.15 2.06
C ASN A 70 -6.85 6.27 3.60
N ASP A 71 -8.05 6.36 4.19
CA ASP A 71 -8.23 6.41 5.63
C ASP A 71 -7.75 5.11 6.31
N MET A 72 -7.89 3.97 5.65
CA MET A 72 -7.56 2.66 6.24
C MET A 72 -6.07 2.28 6.11
N ILE A 73 -5.26 3.01 5.34
CA ILE A 73 -3.86 2.63 5.05
C ILE A 73 -3.09 2.34 6.33
N GLU A 74 -3.15 3.23 7.32
CA GLU A 74 -2.42 3.04 8.57
C GLU A 74 -2.97 1.90 9.41
N CYS A 75 -4.30 1.73 9.43
CA CYS A 75 -4.93 0.57 10.08
C CYS A 75 -4.32 -0.74 9.60
N TRP A 76 -4.09 -0.83 8.29
CA TRP A 76 -3.67 -2.05 7.64
C TRP A 76 -2.16 -2.23 7.65
N THR A 77 -1.38 -1.14 7.60
CA THR A 77 0.03 -1.23 7.23
C THR A 77 1.00 -0.53 8.19
N TYR A 78 0.52 0.21 9.18
CA TYR A 78 1.37 0.89 10.15
C TYR A 78 1.40 0.12 11.48
N VAL A 79 2.60 -0.16 11.99
CA VAL A 79 2.80 -0.83 13.27
C VAL A 79 3.38 0.11 14.30
N THR A 80 2.92 0.01 15.54
CA THR A 80 3.42 0.74 16.71
C THR A 80 3.88 -0.24 17.77
N GLY A 81 4.77 0.21 18.67
CA GLY A 81 5.15 -0.57 19.84
C GLY A 81 5.80 -1.93 19.55
N SER A 82 6.34 -2.15 18.36
CA SER A 82 7.11 -3.36 18.03
C SER A 82 8.51 -3.32 18.66
N ASP A 83 9.18 -4.47 18.71
CA ASP A 83 10.59 -4.54 19.16
C ASP A 83 11.50 -3.68 18.27
N LEU A 84 11.30 -3.75 16.95
CA LEU A 84 12.07 -2.94 16.00
C LEU A 84 11.81 -1.44 16.16
N ALA A 85 10.58 -1.02 16.49
CA ALA A 85 10.25 0.38 16.76
C ALA A 85 11.02 0.90 17.98
N ARG A 86 11.04 0.11 19.07
CA ARG A 86 11.82 0.41 20.29
C ARG A 86 13.32 0.48 20.01
N GLN A 87 13.86 -0.51 19.30
CA GLN A 87 15.29 -0.57 18.97
C GLN A 87 15.74 0.62 18.10
N THR A 88 14.89 1.04 17.15
CA THR A 88 15.19 2.17 16.26
C THR A 88 14.88 3.52 16.91
N GLY A 89 14.17 3.54 18.05
CA GLY A 89 13.73 4.75 18.73
C GLY A 89 12.75 5.56 17.86
N VAL A 90 11.66 4.91 17.44
CA VAL A 90 10.52 5.52 16.74
C VAL A 90 9.21 5.00 17.33
N ASP A 91 8.12 5.76 17.16
CA ASP A 91 6.79 5.35 17.66
C ASP A 91 6.17 4.22 16.84
N GLY A 92 6.52 4.15 15.55
CA GLY A 92 6.03 3.14 14.62
C GLY A 92 6.56 3.33 13.20
N TYR A 93 6.21 2.41 12.30
CA TYR A 93 6.62 2.42 10.89
C TYR A 93 5.66 1.63 10.01
N TYR A 94 5.69 1.89 8.70
CA TYR A 94 4.99 1.06 7.72
C TYR A 94 5.74 -0.26 7.44
N VAL A 95 5.00 -1.37 7.41
CA VAL A 95 5.53 -2.68 7.01
C VAL A 95 5.52 -2.82 5.48
N ARG A 96 6.30 -3.76 4.94
CA ARG A 96 6.28 -4.11 3.50
C ARG A 96 4.88 -4.52 3.03
N ILE A 97 4.29 -5.43 3.78
CA ILE A 97 2.99 -6.02 3.48
C ILE A 97 2.39 -6.57 4.77
N ALA A 98 1.10 -6.32 4.99
CA ALA A 98 0.34 -6.98 6.03
C ALA A 98 -0.54 -8.06 5.41
N PRO A 99 -0.58 -9.29 5.97
CA PRO A 99 -1.45 -10.33 5.45
C PRO A 99 -2.92 -9.88 5.49
N PRO A 100 -3.77 -10.42 4.60
CA PRO A 100 -5.21 -10.16 4.66
C PRO A 100 -5.72 -10.49 6.07
N ALA A 101 -6.68 -9.72 6.57
CA ALA A 101 -7.30 -10.02 7.86
C ALA A 101 -7.94 -11.42 7.79
N ILE A 102 -7.29 -12.42 8.39
CA ILE A 102 -7.89 -13.72 8.64
C ILE A 102 -8.95 -13.49 9.70
N THR A 103 -10.14 -14.05 9.48
CA THR A 103 -11.31 -13.95 10.36
C THR A 103 -10.90 -14.03 11.85
N ASP A 104 -11.37 -13.04 12.63
CA ASP A 104 -11.18 -12.84 14.08
C ASP A 104 -9.84 -12.28 14.57
N ALA A 105 -8.87 -11.94 13.70
CA ALA A 105 -7.65 -11.25 14.14
C ALA A 105 -7.85 -9.72 14.25
N ALA A 106 -7.54 -9.16 15.42
CA ALA A 106 -7.73 -7.73 15.74
C ALA A 106 -6.82 -6.77 14.94
N SER A 107 -5.73 -7.27 14.31
CA SER A 107 -4.85 -6.47 13.46
C SER A 107 -4.20 -7.31 12.35
N ALA A 108 -4.26 -6.83 11.10
CA ALA A 108 -3.63 -7.46 9.94
C ALA A 108 -2.10 -7.54 10.05
N THR A 109 -1.47 -6.64 10.81
CA THR A 109 0.00 -6.52 10.92
C THR A 109 0.65 -7.52 11.89
N LEU A 110 -0.15 -8.28 12.64
CA LEU A 110 0.32 -9.31 13.57
C LEU A 110 0.52 -10.69 12.92
N GLY A 111 0.15 -10.85 11.64
CA GLY A 111 0.33 -12.11 10.93
C GLY A 111 1.76 -12.34 10.44
N TYR A 112 2.01 -13.55 9.92
CA TYR A 112 3.28 -13.91 9.29
C TYR A 112 3.19 -13.75 7.77
N VAL A 113 4.30 -13.34 7.17
CA VAL A 113 4.44 -13.22 5.72
C VAL A 113 5.51 -14.20 5.22
N PRO A 114 5.26 -14.91 4.10
CA PRO A 114 6.30 -15.69 3.46
C PRO A 114 7.46 -14.81 3.02
N ILE A 115 8.66 -15.38 3.05
CA ILE A 115 9.85 -14.83 2.41
C ILE A 115 10.21 -15.78 1.29
N LYS A 116 10.08 -15.31 0.04
CA LYS A 116 10.37 -16.11 -1.14
C LYS A 116 11.89 -16.26 -1.33
N ASN A 117 12.27 -17.26 -2.12
CA ASN A 117 13.64 -17.46 -2.59
C ASN A 117 14.65 -17.77 -1.46
N ARG A 118 14.15 -18.32 -0.36
CA ARG A 118 14.92 -18.78 0.81
C ARG A 118 14.91 -20.30 0.91
N ARG A 119 15.89 -20.84 1.65
CA ARG A 119 15.93 -22.27 1.98
C ARG A 119 14.72 -22.67 2.85
N PRO A 120 14.24 -23.93 2.77
CA PRO A 120 13.18 -24.42 3.65
C PRO A 120 13.52 -24.19 5.14
N GLY A 121 12.60 -23.58 5.88
CA GLY A 121 12.78 -23.26 7.31
C GLY A 121 13.16 -21.81 7.62
N GLU A 122 13.58 -21.03 6.61
CA GLU A 122 13.90 -19.59 6.72
C GLU A 122 12.90 -18.71 5.93
N SER A 123 11.79 -19.29 5.49
CA SER A 123 10.91 -18.72 4.47
C SER A 123 9.69 -17.98 5.03
N SER A 124 9.74 -17.51 6.28
CA SER A 124 8.64 -16.74 6.89
C SER A 124 9.10 -15.88 8.04
N ALA A 125 8.50 -14.70 8.20
CA ALA A 125 8.74 -13.82 9.33
C ALA A 125 7.45 -13.09 9.74
N PRO A 126 7.36 -12.54 10.96
CA PRO A 126 6.27 -11.63 11.32
C PRO A 126 6.22 -10.44 10.35
N ALA A 127 5.03 -10.04 9.90
CA ALA A 127 4.84 -8.92 8.99
C ALA A 127 5.46 -7.62 9.55
N SER A 128 5.34 -7.42 10.86
CA SER A 128 5.96 -6.31 11.60
C SER A 128 7.48 -6.25 11.50
N HIS A 129 8.16 -7.34 11.14
CA HIS A 129 9.61 -7.39 10.97
C HIS A 129 10.06 -7.26 9.52
N ILE A 130 9.14 -7.20 8.54
CA ILE A 130 9.51 -7.06 7.13
C ILE A 130 9.28 -5.63 6.66
N ILE A 131 10.39 -4.95 6.38
CA ILE A 131 10.48 -3.54 6.03
C ILE A 131 10.82 -3.42 4.55
N SER A 132 10.29 -2.40 3.88
CA SER A 132 10.58 -2.16 2.47
C SER A 132 10.53 -0.66 2.15
N PRO A 133 11.35 -0.16 1.20
CA PRO A 133 11.23 1.20 0.69
C PRO A 133 9.91 1.48 -0.03
N ASP A 134 9.13 0.44 -0.33
CA ASP A 134 7.78 0.49 -0.92
C ASP A 134 6.84 1.51 -0.24
N ALA A 135 7.02 1.76 1.07
CA ALA A 135 6.25 2.77 1.81
C ALA A 135 6.43 4.21 1.28
N LEU A 136 7.54 4.52 0.60
CA LEU A 136 7.77 5.83 -0.01
C LEU A 136 6.79 6.13 -1.16
N ALA A 137 6.09 5.13 -1.68
CA ALA A 137 5.02 5.32 -2.64
C ALA A 137 3.87 6.19 -2.10
N LEU A 138 3.60 6.14 -0.78
CA LEU A 138 2.61 7.00 -0.16
C LEU A 138 2.92 8.49 -0.38
N VAL A 139 4.20 8.85 -0.44
CA VAL A 139 4.66 10.20 -0.78
C VAL A 139 4.71 10.39 -2.28
N ARG A 140 5.29 9.45 -3.04
CA ARG A 140 5.44 9.53 -4.50
C ARG A 140 4.10 9.75 -5.22
N PHE A 141 3.04 9.12 -4.73
CA PHE A 141 1.68 9.25 -5.25
C PHE A 141 0.85 10.34 -4.57
N GLY A 142 1.43 11.12 -3.66
CA GLY A 142 0.80 12.31 -3.09
C GLY A 142 -0.21 12.05 -1.98
N LEU A 143 -0.29 10.84 -1.41
CA LEU A 143 -1.21 10.51 -0.31
C LEU A 143 -0.74 11.04 1.04
N ARG A 144 0.58 11.08 1.27
CA ARG A 144 1.20 11.58 2.50
C ARG A 144 2.27 12.61 2.16
N ALA A 145 2.42 13.61 3.03
CA ALA A 145 3.52 14.56 2.94
C ALA A 145 4.84 13.88 3.34
N ALA A 146 5.96 14.33 2.76
CA ALA A 146 7.27 13.76 3.05
C ALA A 146 7.74 13.99 4.50
N ASP A 147 7.18 14.99 5.17
CA ASP A 147 7.42 15.37 6.57
C ASP A 147 6.38 14.79 7.55
N ASP A 148 5.46 13.94 7.08
CA ASP A 148 4.56 13.19 7.96
C ASP A 148 5.40 12.38 8.97
N PRO A 149 5.18 12.52 10.29
CA PRO A 149 5.98 11.84 11.32
C PRO A 149 6.06 10.32 11.13
N ARG A 150 5.01 9.70 10.57
CA ARG A 150 4.97 8.26 10.27
C ARG A 150 5.91 7.92 9.12
N ILE A 151 5.96 8.77 8.10
CA ILE A 151 6.88 8.61 6.95
C ILE A 151 8.33 8.81 7.41
N VAL A 152 8.62 9.87 8.17
CA VAL A 152 9.96 10.13 8.70
C VAL A 152 10.45 8.97 9.58
N SER A 153 9.58 8.47 10.46
CA SER A 153 9.89 7.29 11.29
C SER A 153 10.16 6.05 10.46
N THR A 154 9.35 5.82 9.42
CA THR A 154 9.52 4.68 8.50
C THR A 154 10.82 4.76 7.73
N VAL A 155 11.19 5.95 7.23
CA VAL A 155 12.47 6.21 6.55
C VAL A 155 13.66 5.85 7.44
N LYS A 156 13.61 6.22 8.73
CA LYS A 156 14.66 5.87 9.70
C LYS A 156 14.81 4.36 9.85
N VAL A 157 13.70 3.61 9.88
CA VAL A 157 13.70 2.15 9.94
C VAL A 157 14.21 1.53 8.63
N ILE A 158 13.77 2.04 7.47
CA ILE A 158 14.27 1.62 6.15
C ILE A 158 15.79 1.79 6.10
N ASP A 159 16.31 2.95 6.49
CA ASP A 159 17.74 3.24 6.42
C ASP A 159 18.54 2.36 7.39
N GLY A 160 18.02 2.09 8.59
CA GLY A 160 18.67 1.23 9.56
C GLY A 160 18.71 -0.25 9.19
N GLN A 161 17.77 -0.72 8.36
CA GLN A 161 17.64 -2.14 8.01
C GLN A 161 18.14 -2.47 6.59
N LEU A 162 17.99 -1.55 5.64
CA LEU A 162 18.09 -1.85 4.21
C LEU A 162 19.13 -1.02 3.47
N LYS A 163 19.77 -0.05 4.13
CA LYS A 163 20.77 0.80 3.48
C LYS A 163 22.11 0.08 3.37
N PHE A 164 22.67 0.10 2.18
CA PHE A 164 24.02 -0.35 1.87
C PHE A 164 24.87 0.84 1.42
N GLU A 165 26.01 1.08 2.06
CA GLU A 165 26.97 2.11 1.65
C GLU A 165 27.93 1.51 0.60
N ALA A 166 27.65 1.78 -0.68
CA ALA A 166 28.52 1.41 -1.79
C ALA A 166 29.61 2.48 -2.00
N PRO A 167 30.72 2.16 -2.71
CA PRO A 167 31.75 3.14 -3.04
C PRO A 167 31.23 4.41 -3.74
N GLN A 168 30.19 4.29 -4.55
CA GLN A 168 29.55 5.39 -5.27
C GLN A 168 28.47 6.14 -4.48
N GLY A 169 28.07 5.65 -3.31
CA GLY A 169 26.99 6.21 -2.49
C GLY A 169 25.97 5.16 -2.03
N PRO A 170 24.89 5.60 -1.36
CA PRO A 170 23.96 4.71 -0.71
C PRO A 170 22.99 4.03 -1.69
N LEU A 171 22.76 2.74 -1.47
CA LEU A 171 21.82 1.89 -2.19
C LEU A 171 20.92 1.15 -1.20
N TRP A 172 19.80 0.59 -1.64
CA TRP A 172 18.86 -0.11 -0.75
C TRP A 172 18.48 -1.50 -1.28
N TYR A 173 18.28 -2.44 -0.36
CA TYR A 173 17.62 -3.72 -0.65
C TYR A 173 16.09 -3.52 -0.78
N ARG A 174 15.43 -4.45 -1.47
CA ARG A 174 13.96 -4.46 -1.61
C ARG A 174 13.26 -4.60 -0.27
N TYR A 175 13.73 -5.54 0.55
CA TYR A 175 13.28 -5.77 1.91
C TYR A 175 14.28 -6.67 2.66
N ASN A 176 14.22 -6.68 3.99
CA ASN A 176 15.13 -7.46 4.80
C ASN A 176 14.80 -8.96 4.66
N GLY A 177 15.83 -9.76 4.41
CA GLY A 177 15.65 -11.19 4.16
C GLY A 177 15.27 -11.53 2.71
N ASP A 178 15.32 -10.59 1.74
CA ASP A 178 15.16 -10.92 0.32
C ASP A 178 16.17 -12.00 -0.12
N GLY A 179 15.70 -13.02 -0.84
CA GLY A 179 16.50 -14.14 -1.33
C GLY A 179 16.76 -14.10 -2.84
N TYR A 180 16.26 -13.09 -3.55
CA TYR A 180 16.39 -12.99 -5.00
C TYR A 180 17.69 -12.32 -5.44
N GLY A 181 18.75 -13.11 -5.52
CA GLY A 181 20.06 -12.68 -6.01
C GLY A 181 21.06 -13.82 -5.93
N GLU A 182 22.32 -13.56 -6.27
CA GLU A 182 23.38 -14.56 -6.27
C GLU A 182 23.59 -15.19 -4.88
N HIS A 183 24.20 -16.38 -4.88
CA HIS A 183 24.70 -17.01 -3.66
C HIS A 183 25.90 -16.23 -3.09
N GLU A 184 26.24 -16.47 -1.83
CA GLU A 184 27.39 -15.81 -1.17
C GLU A 184 28.72 -16.09 -1.88
N ASP A 185 28.84 -17.24 -2.53
CA ASP A 185 30.02 -17.66 -3.31
C ASP A 185 30.02 -17.14 -4.75
N GLY A 186 29.09 -16.23 -5.10
CA GLY A 186 29.00 -15.64 -6.43
C GLY A 186 28.31 -16.52 -7.48
N ARG A 187 27.86 -17.74 -7.12
CA ARG A 187 27.06 -18.55 -8.05
C ARG A 187 25.76 -17.85 -8.41
N PRO A 188 25.30 -17.97 -9.67
CA PRO A 188 24.04 -17.38 -10.11
C PRO A 188 22.84 -17.86 -9.27
N PHE A 189 21.82 -17.01 -9.20
CA PHE A 189 20.53 -17.36 -8.61
C PHE A 189 19.91 -18.59 -9.30
N ASP A 190 19.45 -19.56 -8.51
CA ASP A 190 18.90 -20.83 -8.98
C ASP A 190 17.49 -21.12 -8.45
N GLY A 191 16.83 -20.10 -7.91
CA GLY A 191 15.59 -20.23 -7.15
C GLY A 191 15.77 -19.88 -5.66
N THR A 192 17.02 -19.90 -5.17
CA THR A 192 17.38 -19.39 -3.85
C THR A 192 18.66 -18.55 -3.89
N GLY A 193 18.85 -17.67 -2.91
CA GLY A 193 20.06 -16.88 -2.82
C GLY A 193 19.96 -15.76 -1.79
N THR A 194 20.68 -14.67 -2.04
CA THR A 194 20.63 -13.45 -1.22
C THR A 194 20.34 -12.27 -2.13
N GLY A 195 19.23 -11.58 -1.88
CA GLY A 195 18.89 -10.35 -2.58
C GLY A 195 19.92 -9.28 -2.32
N ARG A 196 20.29 -8.54 -3.37
CA ARG A 196 21.32 -7.50 -3.35
C ARG A 196 20.71 -6.10 -3.48
N PRO A 197 21.45 -5.00 -3.29
CA PRO A 197 20.91 -3.65 -3.43
C PRO A 197 20.49 -3.32 -4.86
N TRP A 198 19.39 -2.57 -5.01
CA TRP A 198 18.81 -2.18 -6.29
C TRP A 198 19.07 -0.70 -6.59
N PRO A 199 19.79 -0.35 -7.67
CA PRO A 199 19.97 1.06 -8.08
C PRO A 199 18.66 1.82 -8.27
N LEU A 200 17.61 1.14 -8.76
CA LEU A 200 16.26 1.68 -8.87
C LEU A 200 15.79 2.39 -7.59
N LEU A 201 16.02 1.77 -6.43
CA LEU A 201 15.53 2.26 -5.14
C LEU A 201 16.26 3.54 -4.68
N THR A 202 17.50 3.75 -5.14
CA THR A 202 18.20 5.02 -4.98
C THR A 202 17.50 6.15 -5.76
N GLY A 203 17.00 5.84 -6.95
CA GLY A 203 16.17 6.76 -7.74
C GLY A 203 14.83 7.08 -7.05
N GLU A 204 14.15 6.07 -6.51
CA GLU A 204 12.91 6.27 -5.75
C GLU A 204 13.16 7.12 -4.49
N ARG A 205 14.27 6.86 -3.78
CA ARG A 205 14.67 7.66 -2.62
C ARG A 205 14.97 9.11 -3.03
N ALA A 206 15.62 9.35 -4.16
CA ALA A 206 15.89 10.70 -4.65
C ALA A 206 14.60 11.50 -4.89
N HIS A 207 13.56 10.87 -5.43
CA HIS A 207 12.25 11.53 -5.58
C HIS A 207 11.60 11.83 -4.22
N PHE A 208 11.76 10.95 -3.23
CA PHE A 208 11.31 11.25 -1.86
C PHE A 208 12.06 12.46 -1.26
N GLU A 209 13.37 12.53 -1.41
CA GLU A 209 14.17 13.66 -0.93
C GLU A 209 13.76 14.98 -1.61
N LEU A 210 13.50 14.93 -2.93
CA LEU A 210 13.00 16.07 -3.67
C LEU A 210 11.60 16.50 -3.20
N ALA A 211 10.67 15.56 -3.00
CA ALA A 211 9.34 15.83 -2.45
C ALA A 211 9.41 16.44 -1.04
N GLY A 212 10.43 16.07 -0.25
CA GLY A 212 10.70 16.65 1.06
C GLY A 212 11.47 17.96 1.05
N GLY A 213 11.63 18.61 -0.10
CA GLY A 213 12.31 19.91 -0.20
C GLY A 213 13.83 19.84 -0.03
N ARG A 214 14.46 18.69 -0.32
CA ARG A 214 15.91 18.46 -0.20
C ARG A 214 16.55 18.18 -1.57
N PRO A 215 16.55 19.16 -2.50
CA PRO A 215 17.01 18.95 -3.88
C PRO A 215 18.50 18.60 -3.96
N GLU A 216 19.34 19.12 -3.07
CA GLU A 216 20.77 18.79 -3.02
C GLU A 216 20.98 17.29 -2.74
N GLN A 217 20.22 16.73 -1.80
CA GLN A 217 20.27 15.29 -1.51
C GLN A 217 19.76 14.47 -2.69
N ALA A 218 18.69 14.91 -3.36
CA ALA A 218 18.19 14.25 -4.56
C ALA A 218 19.22 14.26 -5.71
N GLN A 219 20.00 15.34 -5.87
CA GLN A 219 21.09 15.42 -6.85
C GLN A 219 22.24 14.46 -6.52
N ILE A 220 22.63 14.35 -5.24
CA ILE A 220 23.64 13.38 -4.79
C ILE A 220 23.19 11.94 -5.11
N LEU A 221 21.92 11.62 -4.84
CA LEU A 221 21.37 10.30 -5.15
C LEU A 221 21.23 10.05 -6.66
N ALA A 222 20.93 11.08 -7.46
CA ALA A 222 20.95 10.96 -8.91
C ALA A 222 22.36 10.66 -9.44
N ALA A 223 23.39 11.30 -8.89
CA ALA A 223 24.79 11.01 -9.21
C ALA A 223 25.23 9.62 -8.73
N THR A 224 24.70 9.15 -7.59
CA THR A 224 24.92 7.77 -7.10
C THR A 224 24.34 6.76 -8.08
N LEU A 225 23.09 6.97 -8.52
CA LEU A 225 22.40 6.11 -9.47
C LEU A 225 23.15 6.04 -10.81
N SER A 226 23.59 7.18 -11.37
CA SER A 226 24.32 7.17 -12.64
C SER A 226 25.66 6.42 -12.56
N GLN A 227 26.33 6.45 -11.41
CA GLN A 227 27.59 5.71 -11.16
C GLN A 227 27.40 4.20 -10.97
N CYS A 228 26.16 3.71 -10.85
CA CYS A 228 25.87 2.27 -10.79
C CYS A 228 25.91 1.60 -12.18
N GLY A 229 25.94 2.39 -13.26
CA GLY A 229 25.99 1.86 -14.62
C GLY A 229 27.33 1.19 -14.95
N ASN A 230 27.31 0.27 -15.92
CA ASN A 230 28.54 -0.24 -16.52
C ASN A 230 29.22 0.81 -17.43
N GLU A 231 30.30 0.43 -18.12
CA GLU A 231 31.03 1.32 -19.05
C GLU A 231 30.14 1.92 -20.16
N GLY A 232 29.10 1.19 -20.57
CA GLY A 232 28.11 1.65 -21.55
C GLY A 232 26.97 2.50 -20.95
N GLY A 233 26.97 2.73 -19.64
CA GLY A 233 25.91 3.46 -18.93
C GLY A 233 24.65 2.64 -18.66
N PHE A 234 24.68 1.31 -18.82
CA PHE A 234 23.53 0.47 -18.53
C PHE A 234 23.41 0.23 -17.04
N LEU A 235 22.27 0.62 -16.47
CA LEU A 235 21.87 0.31 -15.10
C LEU A 235 21.36 -1.14 -15.01
N SER A 236 21.95 -1.92 -14.12
CA SER A 236 21.47 -3.27 -13.77
C SER A 236 20.31 -3.21 -12.78
N GLU A 237 19.63 -4.34 -12.65
CA GLU A 237 18.63 -4.58 -11.62
C GLU A 237 19.24 -4.54 -10.21
N GLN A 238 20.37 -5.21 -10.02
CA GLN A 238 21.07 -5.33 -8.74
C GLN A 238 22.57 -5.03 -8.88
N VAL A 239 23.20 -4.61 -7.78
CA VAL A 239 24.67 -4.46 -7.67
C VAL A 239 25.25 -5.42 -6.65
N TRP A 240 26.51 -5.80 -6.83
CA TRP A 240 27.21 -6.66 -5.86
C TRP A 240 27.58 -5.89 -4.59
N ASP A 241 27.34 -6.49 -3.42
CA ASP A 241 27.41 -5.86 -2.11
C ASP A 241 28.39 -6.55 -1.14
N ALA A 242 29.11 -7.58 -1.60
CA ALA A 242 30.07 -8.32 -0.80
C ALA A 242 31.53 -7.93 -1.16
N ALA A 243 32.50 -8.76 -0.76
CA ALA A 243 33.88 -8.63 -1.22
C ALA A 243 33.98 -9.01 -2.70
N ASP A 244 34.99 -8.46 -3.39
CA ASP A 244 35.21 -8.75 -4.81
C ASP A 244 35.44 -10.25 -5.04
N LEU A 245 34.78 -10.79 -6.07
CA LEU A 245 34.97 -12.14 -6.61
C LEU A 245 35.29 -12.01 -8.12
N PRO A 246 36.54 -11.66 -8.48
CA PRO A 246 36.91 -11.40 -9.88
C PRO A 246 36.68 -12.58 -10.82
N GLU A 247 36.79 -13.81 -10.33
CA GLU A 247 36.51 -15.05 -11.09
C GLU A 247 35.05 -15.18 -11.52
N HIS A 248 34.15 -14.45 -10.85
CA HIS A 248 32.72 -14.36 -11.17
C HIS A 248 32.34 -13.01 -11.79
N GLU A 249 33.32 -12.13 -12.07
CA GLU A 249 33.11 -10.76 -12.55
C GLU A 249 32.26 -9.90 -11.59
N LEU A 250 32.21 -10.29 -10.31
CA LEU A 250 31.44 -9.60 -9.27
C LEU A 250 32.37 -8.67 -8.48
N LEU A 251 32.20 -7.37 -8.68
CA LEU A 251 32.98 -6.34 -7.99
C LEU A 251 32.07 -5.48 -7.13
N ARG A 252 32.49 -5.17 -5.91
CA ARG A 252 31.69 -4.43 -4.93
C ARG A 252 31.23 -3.09 -5.50
N GLY A 253 29.92 -2.84 -5.45
CA GLY A 253 29.27 -1.64 -5.99
C GLY A 253 29.13 -1.64 -7.52
N LYS A 254 29.54 -2.70 -8.22
CA LYS A 254 29.34 -2.84 -9.68
C LYS A 254 28.10 -3.70 -9.97
N PRO A 255 27.57 -3.66 -11.21
CA PRO A 255 26.51 -4.57 -11.63
C PRO A 255 26.80 -6.02 -11.23
N SER A 256 25.78 -6.66 -10.66
CA SER A 256 25.78 -8.11 -10.40
C SER A 256 25.46 -8.89 -11.69
N GLY A 257 25.26 -10.21 -11.58
CA GLY A 257 24.80 -11.07 -12.68
C GLY A 257 23.30 -10.99 -12.97
N SER A 258 22.56 -10.15 -12.25
CA SER A 258 21.14 -9.83 -12.50
C SER A 258 20.89 -9.16 -13.86
N ALA A 259 19.62 -8.93 -14.19
CA ALA A 259 19.23 -8.35 -15.49
C ALA A 259 19.88 -6.96 -15.73
N MET A 260 20.54 -6.81 -16.88
CA MET A 260 21.12 -5.53 -17.33
C MET A 260 20.99 -5.40 -18.86
N PRO A 261 20.40 -4.31 -19.39
CA PRO A 261 19.81 -3.18 -18.67
C PRO A 261 18.45 -3.51 -18.04
N LEU A 262 18.18 -2.98 -16.85
CA LEU A 262 16.82 -2.92 -16.30
C LEU A 262 16.11 -1.67 -16.81
N VAL A 263 15.10 -1.84 -17.68
CA VAL A 263 14.34 -0.72 -18.27
C VAL A 263 13.67 0.14 -17.19
N TRP A 264 13.21 -0.46 -16.09
CA TRP A 264 12.61 0.27 -14.97
C TRP A 264 13.62 1.22 -14.30
N ALA A 265 14.84 0.77 -13.99
CA ALA A 265 15.87 1.64 -13.42
C ALA A 265 16.20 2.83 -14.33
N HIS A 266 16.26 2.60 -15.66
CA HIS A 266 16.47 3.67 -16.63
C HIS A 266 15.30 4.65 -16.69
N ALA A 267 14.06 4.15 -16.67
CA ALA A 267 12.87 5.00 -16.61
C ALA A 267 12.85 5.84 -15.34
N GLU A 268 13.22 5.27 -14.19
CA GLU A 268 13.32 6.01 -12.93
C GLU A 268 14.39 7.10 -12.99
N TYR A 269 15.55 6.83 -13.59
CA TYR A 269 16.59 7.83 -13.80
C TYR A 269 16.12 8.98 -14.70
N ILE A 270 15.44 8.68 -15.81
CA ILE A 270 14.88 9.71 -16.72
C ILE A 270 13.85 10.58 -15.99
N LYS A 271 12.93 9.97 -15.23
CA LYS A 271 11.95 10.69 -14.42
C LYS A 271 12.62 11.54 -13.34
N LEU A 272 13.71 11.07 -12.75
CA LEU A 272 14.49 11.83 -11.77
C LEU A 272 15.15 13.05 -12.40
N CYS A 273 15.81 12.89 -13.55
CA CYS A 273 16.39 14.00 -14.30
C CYS A 273 15.34 15.07 -14.63
N ARG A 274 14.16 14.64 -15.08
CA ARG A 274 13.03 15.56 -15.33
C ARG A 274 12.56 16.25 -14.05
N SER A 275 12.42 15.49 -12.96
CA SER A 275 11.96 16.02 -11.67
C SER A 275 12.92 17.05 -11.09
N LEU A 276 14.23 16.80 -11.15
CA LEU A 276 15.27 17.74 -10.74
C LEU A 276 15.24 19.03 -11.56
N THR A 277 15.00 18.91 -12.87
CA THR A 277 14.84 20.09 -13.76
C THR A 277 13.61 20.90 -13.40
N ASP A 278 12.49 20.24 -13.09
CA ASP A 278 11.23 20.89 -12.74
C ASP A 278 11.20 21.39 -11.28
N GLY A 279 12.18 21.01 -10.45
CA GLY A 279 12.20 21.31 -9.01
C GLY A 279 11.12 20.59 -8.20
N LYS A 280 10.45 19.60 -8.78
CA LYS A 280 9.35 18.83 -8.17
C LYS A 280 9.25 17.44 -8.80
N VAL A 281 8.65 16.50 -8.09
CA VAL A 281 8.40 15.14 -8.60
C VAL A 281 7.48 15.20 -9.83
N PHE A 282 8.01 14.82 -10.99
CA PHE A 282 7.35 14.96 -12.29
C PHE A 282 6.07 14.12 -12.42
N ASP A 283 6.09 12.89 -11.92
CA ASP A 283 5.03 11.88 -12.10
C ASP A 283 4.11 11.73 -10.88
N MET A 284 4.16 12.67 -9.92
CA MET A 284 3.22 12.69 -8.80
C MET A 284 1.83 13.11 -9.30
N PRO A 285 0.79 12.27 -9.15
CA PRO A 285 -0.56 12.67 -9.51
C PRO A 285 -1.03 13.84 -8.65
N PRO A 286 -1.64 14.90 -9.22
CA PRO A 286 -2.08 16.05 -8.44
C PRO A 286 -3.31 15.75 -7.58
N GLN A 287 -4.14 14.76 -7.95
CA GLN A 287 -5.41 14.48 -7.30
C GLN A 287 -5.25 14.11 -5.82
N PRO A 288 -4.37 13.17 -5.42
CA PRO A 288 -4.20 12.83 -4.02
C PRO A 288 -3.59 13.97 -3.21
N VAL A 289 -2.69 14.77 -3.80
CA VAL A 289 -2.09 15.94 -3.13
C VAL A 289 -3.18 16.95 -2.76
N GLN A 290 -3.98 17.36 -3.74
CA GLN A 290 -5.07 18.30 -3.52
C GLN A 290 -6.07 17.75 -2.51
N ARG A 291 -6.47 16.48 -2.67
CA ARG A 291 -7.54 15.89 -1.87
C ARG A 291 -7.14 15.56 -0.43
N TYR A 292 -5.95 15.02 -0.22
CA TYR A 292 -5.55 14.47 1.09
C TYR A 292 -4.55 15.35 1.84
N GLN A 293 -3.71 16.12 1.14
CA GLN A 293 -2.74 17.00 1.80
C GLN A 293 -3.29 18.42 1.97
N VAL A 294 -3.95 18.97 0.94
CA VAL A 294 -4.50 20.34 0.96
C VAL A 294 -5.89 20.37 1.60
N GLU A 295 -6.84 19.62 1.06
CA GLU A 295 -8.22 19.58 1.56
C GLU A 295 -8.39 18.73 2.83
N GLN A 296 -7.39 17.90 3.15
CA GLN A 296 -7.42 16.97 4.28
C GLN A 296 -8.71 16.13 4.32
N ARG A 297 -9.16 15.70 3.13
CA ARG A 297 -10.39 14.95 2.99
C ARG A 297 -10.28 13.61 3.73
N VAL A 298 -11.28 13.34 4.57
CA VAL A 298 -11.50 12.05 5.21
C VAL A 298 -12.79 11.44 4.71
N SER A 299 -12.88 10.11 4.74
CA SER A 299 -14.10 9.41 4.34
C SER A 299 -15.23 9.66 5.35
N THR A 300 -16.44 9.95 4.86
CA THR A 300 -17.67 9.99 5.67
C THR A 300 -18.28 8.61 5.90
N VAL A 301 -17.75 7.59 5.22
CA VAL A 301 -18.22 6.21 5.30
C VAL A 301 -17.10 5.27 5.76
N ALA A 302 -17.47 4.17 6.40
CA ALA A 302 -16.61 3.03 6.66
C ALA A 302 -17.17 1.84 5.89
N SER A 303 -16.32 1.11 5.18
CA SER A 303 -16.76 0.01 4.31
C SER A 303 -16.72 -1.34 5.02
N TRP A 304 -17.72 -2.16 4.77
CA TRP A 304 -17.77 -3.58 5.10
C TRP A 304 -17.98 -4.40 3.83
N ARG A 305 -17.18 -5.47 3.66
CA ARG A 305 -17.27 -6.41 2.54
C ARG A 305 -17.08 -7.83 3.03
N PHE A 306 -17.55 -8.82 2.28
CA PHE A 306 -17.31 -10.24 2.61
C PHE A 306 -15.82 -10.60 2.68
N ASN A 307 -15.00 -9.99 1.82
CA ASN A 307 -13.55 -10.17 1.80
C ASN A 307 -12.80 -9.16 2.70
N ASN A 308 -13.51 -8.26 3.39
CA ASN A 308 -12.94 -7.30 4.33
C ASN A 308 -14.01 -6.93 5.39
N LYS A 309 -14.16 -7.82 6.38
CA LYS A 309 -15.20 -7.74 7.40
C LYS A 309 -14.70 -6.91 8.58
N CYS A 310 -14.79 -5.59 8.49
CA CYS A 310 -14.47 -4.73 9.62
C CYS A 310 -15.34 -5.13 10.83
N GLN A 311 -14.74 -5.21 12.01
CA GLN A 311 -15.43 -5.50 13.27
C GLN A 311 -15.92 -4.23 13.96
N THR A 312 -15.27 -3.12 13.65
CA THR A 312 -15.52 -1.81 14.23
C THR A 312 -15.54 -0.74 13.16
N ILE A 313 -16.32 0.30 13.39
CA ILE A 313 -16.25 1.54 12.62
C ILE A 313 -16.13 2.75 13.57
N PRO A 314 -15.48 3.85 13.16
CA PRO A 314 -15.42 5.05 13.97
C PRO A 314 -16.81 5.70 14.11
N ALA A 315 -17.10 6.22 15.31
CA ALA A 315 -18.29 7.06 15.52
C ALA A 315 -18.31 8.24 14.55
N GLY A 316 -19.50 8.65 14.10
CA GLY A 316 -19.67 9.73 13.12
C GLY A 316 -19.66 9.26 11.65
N LYS A 317 -19.21 8.03 11.35
CA LYS A 317 -19.23 7.49 9.98
C LYS A 317 -20.49 6.69 9.69
N GLN A 318 -20.90 6.64 8.43
CA GLN A 318 -21.92 5.69 7.95
C GLN A 318 -21.28 4.34 7.60
N LEU A 319 -21.88 3.24 8.01
CA LEU A 319 -21.53 1.91 7.56
C LEU A 319 -22.03 1.70 6.13
N ARG A 320 -21.11 1.55 5.19
CA ARG A 320 -21.38 1.15 3.82
C ARG A 320 -21.10 -0.33 3.65
N ILE A 321 -22.12 -1.10 3.30
CA ILE A 321 -21.98 -2.50 2.91
C ILE A 321 -21.84 -2.55 1.40
N GLU A 322 -20.78 -3.19 0.89
CA GLU A 322 -20.54 -3.35 -0.54
C GLU A 322 -20.60 -4.82 -0.96
N LEU A 323 -21.45 -5.12 -1.94
CA LEU A 323 -21.79 -6.47 -2.37
C LEU A 323 -21.61 -6.65 -3.88
N ARG A 324 -21.28 -7.87 -4.32
CA ARG A 324 -21.15 -8.23 -5.75
C ARG A 324 -22.49 -8.50 -6.44
N GLN A 325 -23.55 -8.65 -5.65
CA GLN A 325 -24.88 -8.98 -6.13
C GLN A 325 -25.90 -8.07 -5.45
N PRO A 326 -27.06 -7.81 -6.10
CA PRO A 326 -28.14 -7.07 -5.49
C PRO A 326 -28.65 -7.77 -4.22
N ALA A 327 -28.85 -7.01 -3.16
CA ALA A 327 -29.42 -7.52 -1.91
C ALA A 327 -30.23 -6.43 -1.18
N LEU A 328 -31.13 -6.88 -0.32
CA LEU A 328 -31.75 -6.09 0.73
C LEU A 328 -31.02 -6.39 2.04
N VAL A 329 -30.50 -5.37 2.71
CA VAL A 329 -29.91 -5.54 4.05
C VAL A 329 -31.00 -5.41 5.09
N HIS A 330 -31.19 -6.46 5.88
CA HIS A 330 -32.01 -6.44 7.08
C HIS A 330 -31.12 -6.18 8.28
N TRP A 331 -31.39 -5.13 9.06
CA TRP A 331 -30.47 -4.70 10.10
C TRP A 331 -31.16 -4.09 11.33
N SER A 332 -30.40 -4.00 12.41
CA SER A 332 -30.80 -3.43 13.69
C SER A 332 -29.62 -2.74 14.37
N SER A 333 -29.89 -1.68 15.12
CA SER A 333 -28.94 -1.02 16.03
C SER A 333 -29.23 -1.28 17.51
N ASN A 334 -30.19 -2.17 17.82
CA ASN A 334 -30.65 -2.50 19.16
C ASN A 334 -30.94 -4.00 19.30
N ASP A 335 -30.04 -4.84 18.79
CA ASP A 335 -30.08 -6.30 18.91
C ASP A 335 -31.43 -6.92 18.51
N TRP A 336 -31.95 -6.50 17.35
CA TRP A 336 -33.20 -6.98 16.74
C TRP A 336 -34.49 -6.59 17.47
N GLN A 337 -34.44 -5.73 18.49
CA GLN A 337 -35.67 -5.17 19.10
C GLN A 337 -36.47 -4.35 18.09
N THR A 338 -35.78 -3.61 17.23
CA THR A 338 -36.34 -2.98 16.03
C THR A 338 -35.52 -3.36 14.82
N THR A 339 -36.19 -3.48 13.68
CA THR A 339 -35.56 -3.90 12.43
C THR A 339 -35.85 -2.91 11.32
N SER A 340 -34.86 -2.67 10.47
CA SER A 340 -34.97 -1.84 9.28
C SER A 340 -34.48 -2.62 8.06
N ASN A 341 -34.99 -2.27 6.90
CA ASN A 341 -34.53 -2.81 5.63
C ASN A 341 -33.91 -1.68 4.79
N ALA A 342 -32.76 -1.93 4.18
CA ALA A 342 -32.05 -0.98 3.33
C ALA A 342 -31.72 -1.64 1.97
N PRO A 343 -32.27 -1.14 0.84
CA PRO A 343 -32.03 -1.73 -0.47
C PRO A 343 -30.66 -1.32 -1.04
N GLY A 344 -30.03 -2.25 -1.76
CA GLY A 344 -28.81 -1.99 -2.53
C GLY A 344 -29.02 -1.08 -3.74
N ARG A 345 -28.10 -0.14 -3.92
CA ARG A 345 -27.95 0.69 -5.11
C ARG A 345 -26.86 0.12 -6.01
N ASP A 346 -27.15 -0.11 -7.29
CA ASP A 346 -26.12 -0.43 -8.28
C ASP A 346 -25.21 0.78 -8.54
N THR A 347 -23.90 0.53 -8.59
CA THR A 347 -22.87 1.53 -8.92
C THR A 347 -22.62 1.66 -10.41
N GLY A 348 -23.07 0.70 -11.23
CA GLY A 348 -22.67 0.56 -12.63
C GLY A 348 -21.25 0.00 -12.81
N LEU A 349 -20.53 -0.27 -11.71
CA LEU A 349 -19.15 -0.79 -11.69
C LEU A 349 -19.06 -2.17 -11.00
N GLY A 350 -20.11 -2.99 -11.09
CA GLY A 350 -20.11 -4.38 -10.61
C GLY A 350 -20.21 -4.52 -9.08
N MET A 351 -20.60 -3.43 -8.41
CA MET A 351 -20.79 -3.35 -6.96
C MET A 351 -22.17 -2.79 -6.64
N HIS A 352 -22.81 -3.30 -5.59
CA HIS A 352 -24.03 -2.77 -4.99
C HIS A 352 -23.72 -2.21 -3.61
N LEU A 353 -24.18 -0.99 -3.33
CA LEU A 353 -23.91 -0.29 -2.08
C LEU A 353 -25.17 -0.16 -1.24
N ILE A 354 -25.04 -0.40 0.06
CA ILE A 354 -26.06 -0.12 1.06
C ILE A 354 -25.43 0.75 2.14
N ASP A 355 -25.96 1.96 2.31
CA ASP A 355 -25.50 2.89 3.35
C ASP A 355 -26.47 2.84 4.54
N LEU A 356 -25.96 2.41 5.70
CA LEU A 356 -26.74 2.36 6.94
C LEU A 356 -26.54 3.65 7.76
N PRO A 357 -27.63 4.29 8.25
CA PRO A 357 -27.60 5.59 8.94
C PRO A 357 -27.05 5.48 10.35
N THR A 358 -25.74 5.24 10.45
CA THR A 358 -25.04 4.85 11.69
C THR A 358 -24.19 5.99 12.26
N SER A 359 -24.11 7.12 11.56
CA SER A 359 -23.29 8.28 11.95
C SER A 359 -23.68 8.92 13.29
N GLN A 360 -24.94 8.76 13.71
CA GLN A 360 -25.46 9.29 14.98
C GLN A 360 -25.49 8.24 16.11
N LEU A 361 -25.01 7.02 15.86
CA LEU A 361 -24.97 6.00 16.90
C LEU A 361 -23.83 6.28 17.89
N ALA A 362 -24.11 6.08 19.17
CA ALA A 362 -23.15 6.23 20.24
C ALA A 362 -22.02 5.19 20.15
N VAL A 363 -20.86 5.53 20.70
CA VAL A 363 -19.75 4.58 20.90
C VAL A 363 -20.24 3.41 21.77
N GLY A 364 -19.85 2.20 21.39
CA GLY A 364 -20.31 0.95 22.01
C GLY A 364 -21.59 0.38 21.39
N SER A 365 -22.32 1.13 20.56
CA SER A 365 -23.50 0.61 19.85
C SER A 365 -23.11 -0.52 18.89
N HIS A 366 -24.00 -1.50 18.76
CA HIS A 366 -23.82 -2.63 17.85
C HIS A 366 -24.81 -2.55 16.70
N ILE A 367 -24.28 -2.71 15.49
CA ILE A 367 -25.04 -2.83 14.26
C ILE A 367 -25.03 -4.30 13.91
N VAL A 368 -26.20 -4.94 13.92
CA VAL A 368 -26.36 -6.34 13.53
C VAL A 368 -27.14 -6.38 12.23
N PHE A 369 -26.68 -7.16 11.26
CA PHE A 369 -27.32 -7.24 9.95
C PHE A 369 -27.18 -8.61 9.29
N THR A 370 -28.07 -8.87 8.35
CA THR A 370 -28.04 -10.01 7.43
C THR A 370 -28.56 -9.58 6.06
N PHE A 371 -28.48 -10.48 5.08
CA PHE A 371 -28.80 -10.18 3.69
C PHE A 371 -29.96 -11.04 3.19
N TYR A 372 -30.89 -10.42 2.49
CA TYR A 372 -31.80 -11.11 1.59
C TYR A 372 -31.30 -10.92 0.15
N TRP A 373 -30.83 -12.00 -0.45
CA TRP A 373 -30.30 -12.03 -1.82
C TRP A 373 -31.48 -12.01 -2.80
N THR A 374 -31.69 -10.87 -3.47
CA THR A 374 -32.94 -10.63 -4.21
C THR A 374 -33.02 -11.40 -5.53
N VAL A 375 -31.89 -11.89 -6.06
CA VAL A 375 -31.86 -12.70 -7.28
C VAL A 375 -32.17 -14.17 -6.96
N GLU A 376 -31.57 -14.70 -5.90
CA GLU A 376 -31.74 -16.09 -5.45
C GLU A 376 -32.94 -16.30 -4.53
N GLU A 377 -33.62 -15.22 -4.13
CA GLU A 377 -34.76 -15.22 -3.20
C GLU A 377 -34.49 -15.98 -1.90
N LYS A 378 -33.29 -15.81 -1.35
CA LYS A 378 -32.83 -16.53 -0.16
C LYS A 378 -32.19 -15.59 0.86
N TRP A 379 -32.34 -15.95 2.13
CA TRP A 379 -31.63 -15.32 3.23
C TRP A 379 -30.19 -15.84 3.31
N GLU A 380 -29.28 -14.96 3.69
CA GLU A 380 -27.97 -15.34 4.17
C GLU A 380 -28.11 -16.12 5.49
N ALA A 381 -27.34 -17.20 5.63
CA ALA A 381 -27.46 -18.10 6.78
C ALA A 381 -26.72 -17.60 8.03
N ALA A 382 -26.23 -16.36 8.00
CA ALA A 382 -25.42 -15.75 9.04
C ALA A 382 -25.87 -14.32 9.35
N ASN A 383 -25.68 -13.94 10.61
CA ASN A 383 -25.73 -12.55 11.05
C ASN A 383 -24.31 -12.02 11.19
N PHE A 384 -24.13 -10.75 10.85
CA PHE A 384 -22.89 -10.01 11.00
C PHE A 384 -23.07 -8.91 12.03
N ARG A 385 -21.98 -8.54 12.70
CA ARG A 385 -21.97 -7.49 13.73
C ARG A 385 -20.81 -6.54 13.48
N VAL A 386 -21.10 -5.26 13.62
CA VAL A 386 -20.12 -4.17 13.60
C VAL A 386 -20.35 -3.29 14.83
N THR A 387 -19.29 -2.89 15.52
CA THR A 387 -19.39 -2.04 16.72
C THR A 387 -18.93 -0.62 16.42
N ILE A 388 -19.65 0.38 16.94
CA ILE A 388 -19.19 1.77 16.91
C ILE A 388 -18.07 1.93 17.93
N SER A 389 -16.90 2.37 17.46
CA SER A 389 -15.71 2.59 18.26
C SER A 389 -15.40 4.08 18.38
N ASN A 390 -14.59 4.45 19.37
CA ASN A 390 -14.12 5.83 19.49
C ASN A 390 -13.35 6.23 18.22
N PRO A 391 -13.59 7.44 17.68
CA PRO A 391 -12.73 7.98 16.65
C PRO A 391 -11.37 8.24 17.29
N THR A 392 -10.37 7.47 16.89
CA THR A 392 -9.02 7.61 17.41
C THR A 392 -8.47 8.99 17.03
N ARG A 393 -8.12 9.80 18.04
CA ARG A 393 -7.57 11.16 17.82
C ARG A 393 -6.21 11.03 17.12
N GLY A 394 -6.11 11.52 15.88
CA GLY A 394 -4.86 11.54 15.12
C GLY A 394 -4.46 10.22 14.45
N ARG A 395 -5.32 9.19 14.51
CA ARG A 395 -5.15 7.91 13.81
C ARG A 395 -6.51 7.51 13.24
N PRO A 396 -6.68 7.27 11.94
CA PRO A 396 -7.99 6.90 11.42
C PRO A 396 -8.49 5.54 11.96
N TYR A 397 -7.61 4.67 12.47
CA TYR A 397 -7.98 3.40 13.13
C TYR A 397 -6.86 2.94 14.09
N ASP A 398 -7.12 2.84 15.40
CA ASP A 398 -6.35 1.93 16.26
C ASP A 398 -7.06 0.57 16.28
N CYS A 399 -6.45 -0.39 15.61
CA CYS A 399 -6.66 -1.82 15.84
C CYS A 399 -5.82 -2.27 17.05
N GLU A 400 -5.84 -1.52 18.16
CA GLU A 400 -5.12 -1.91 19.38
C GLU A 400 -6.00 -2.81 20.25
N ASN A 401 -5.38 -3.92 20.67
CA ASN A 401 -5.92 -4.93 21.56
C ASN A 401 -6.42 -4.30 22.87
N GLN A 402 -7.73 -4.35 23.12
CA GLN A 402 -8.20 -4.44 24.49
C GLN A 402 -8.04 -5.90 24.91
N ALA A 403 -6.99 -6.17 25.67
CA ALA A 403 -6.86 -7.38 26.47
C ALA A 403 -7.94 -7.44 27.55
#